data_AF-A0A7C3QZR5-F1
#
_entry.id   AF-A0A7C3QZR5-F1
#
_cell.length_a   1.000
_cell.length_b   1.000
_cell.length_c   1.000
_cell.angle_alpha   90.00
_cell.angle_beta   90.00
_cell.angle_gamma   90.00
#
_symmetry.space_group_name_H-M   'P 1'
#
loop_
_entity.id
_entity.type
_entity.pdbx_description
1 polymer ?
#
loop_
_entity_poly.entity_id
_entity_poly.type
_entity_poly.pdbx_seq_one_letter_code
_entity_poly.pdbx_strand_id
1 'polypeptide(L)'
;MDFSKRTIDYLSGLRQEITRLERDILKLKVLERSLEQYLGDPVSSPLPDTGPVPPPNLFHKDAPYAENPVSLEKRGEKRSIRDLPVGELAVRILASENRSFDLDELAGRIREEFGEIRSADLKNAIRVSLIRRQDRVIREKRGVYRLKNDIRDTD
;
A
#
# COMPACT_ATOMS: atom_id res chain seq x y z
N MET A 1 -11.63 36.34 27.03
CA MET A 1 -11.04 36.03 25.71
C MET A 1 -11.57 34.67 25.30
N ASP A 2 -12.62 34.65 24.48
CA ASP A 2 -13.23 33.38 24.06
C ASP A 2 -12.50 32.84 22.84
N PHE A 3 -11.60 31.89 23.08
CA PHE A 3 -11.01 31.12 21.99
C PHE A 3 -12.12 30.31 21.33
N SER A 4 -12.38 30.62 20.06
CA SER A 4 -13.38 29.91 19.25
C SER A 4 -13.09 28.41 19.29
N LYS A 5 -14.13 27.59 19.50
CA LYS A 5 -14.05 26.13 19.52
C LYS A 5 -13.24 25.57 18.33
N ARG A 6 -13.33 26.22 17.16
CA ARG A 6 -12.56 25.89 15.96
C ARG A 6 -11.04 26.00 16.15
N THR A 7 -10.58 26.98 16.91
CA THR A 7 -9.15 27.20 17.20
C THR A 7 -8.63 26.12 18.15
N ILE A 8 -9.42 25.72 19.15
CA ILE A 8 -9.07 24.63 20.07
C ILE A 8 -9.01 23.30 19.32
N ASP A 9 -10.01 23.02 18.49
CA ASP A 9 -10.04 21.81 17.65
C ASP A 9 -8.82 21.78 16.71
N TYR A 10 -8.48 22.89 16.07
CA TYR A 10 -7.31 23.00 15.19
C TYR A 10 -5.99 22.75 15.95
N LEU A 11 -5.79 23.39 17.10
CA LEU A 11 -4.57 23.21 17.91
C LEU A 11 -4.46 21.77 18.45
N SER A 12 -5.58 21.15 18.82
CA SER A 12 -5.59 19.75 19.25
C SER A 12 -5.22 18.80 18.11
N GLY A 13 -5.68 19.07 16.88
CA GLY A 13 -5.30 18.34 15.68
C GLY A 13 -3.81 18.45 15.39
N LEU A 14 -3.26 19.68 15.44
CA LEU A 14 -1.82 19.89 15.26
C LEU A 14 -0.99 19.14 16.30
N ARG A 15 -1.42 19.13 17.56
CA ARG A 15 -0.71 18.42 18.63
C ARG A 15 -0.68 16.90 18.40
N GLN A 16 -1.80 16.33 17.92
CA GLN A 16 -1.85 14.92 17.56
C GLN A 16 -0.94 14.60 16.37
N GLU A 17 -0.89 15.50 15.39
CA GLU A 17 -0.05 15.36 14.21
C GLU A 17 1.45 15.43 14.56
N ILE A 18 1.84 16.37 15.43
CA ILE A 18 3.21 16.43 15.98
C ILE A 18 3.57 15.11 16.67
N THR A 19 2.67 14.61 17.54
CA THR A 19 2.91 13.35 18.27
C THR A 19 3.04 12.15 17.31
N ARG A 20 2.28 12.15 16.21
CA ARG A 20 2.38 11.11 15.17
C ARG A 20 3.72 11.20 14.44
N LEU A 21 4.12 12.41 14.03
CA LEU A 21 5.39 12.65 13.33
C LEU A 21 6.58 12.28 14.20
N GLU A 22 6.56 12.59 15.50
CA GLU A 22 7.61 12.18 16.44
C GLU A 22 7.78 10.65 16.51
N ARG A 23 6.68 9.90 16.55
CA ARG A 23 6.73 8.43 16.52
C ARG A 23 7.29 7.90 15.21
N ASP A 24 6.92 8.50 14.09
CA ASP A 24 7.40 8.05 12.79
C ASP A 24 8.90 8.38 12.61
N ILE A 25 9.37 9.52 13.12
CA ILE A 25 10.80 9.84 13.19
C ILE A 25 11.55 8.80 14.05
N LEU A 26 11.00 8.39 15.20
CA LEU A 26 11.62 7.36 16.03
C LEU A 26 11.72 6.01 15.29
N LYS A 27 10.68 5.61 14.57
CA LYS A 27 10.72 4.38 13.75
C LYS A 27 11.77 4.46 12.65
N LEU A 28 11.88 5.61 11.98
CA LEU A 28 12.88 5.82 10.93
C LEU A 28 14.30 5.74 11.49
N LYS A 29 14.57 6.31 12.67
CA LYS A 29 15.87 6.19 13.35
C LYS A 29 16.21 4.75 13.74
N VAL A 30 15.21 3.94 14.12
CA VAL A 30 15.43 2.51 14.39
C VAL A 30 15.79 1.76 13.11
N LEU A 31 15.08 2.03 12.01
CA LEU A 31 15.37 1.42 10.70
C LEU A 31 16.74 1.81 10.17
N GLU A 32 17.13 3.08 10.33
CA GLU A 32 18.45 3.59 9.98
C GLU A 32 19.55 2.81 10.73
N ARG A 33 19.44 2.66 12.05
CA ARG A 33 20.39 1.86 12.84
C ARG A 33 20.43 0.38 12.42
N SER A 34 19.27 -0.21 12.12
CA SER A 34 19.22 -1.59 11.63
C SER A 34 19.94 -1.72 10.28
N LEU A 35 19.74 -0.78 9.36
CA LEU A 35 20.42 -0.77 8.07
C LEU A 35 21.93 -0.55 8.20
N GLU A 36 22.37 0.35 9.09
CA GLU A 36 23.79 0.54 9.41
C GLU A 36 24.42 -0.74 9.96
N GLN A 37 23.70 -1.50 10.79
CA GLN A 37 24.16 -2.81 11.27
C GLN A 37 24.30 -3.83 10.14
N TYR A 38 23.40 -3.82 9.15
CA TYR A 38 23.50 -4.70 7.97
C TYR A 38 24.61 -4.29 6.99
N LEU A 39 24.92 -3.00 6.91
CA LEU A 39 25.95 -2.46 6.00
C LEU A 39 27.34 -2.38 6.65
N GLY A 40 27.41 -2.49 7.99
CA GLY A 40 28.61 -2.33 8.80
C GLY A 40 29.46 -3.58 9.00
N ASP A 41 29.12 -4.73 8.40
CA ASP A 41 29.95 -5.95 8.43
C ASP A 41 30.79 -6.09 7.15
N PRO A 42 32.06 -5.64 7.14
CA PRO A 42 33.01 -6.10 6.14
C PRO A 42 33.75 -7.35 6.64
N VAL A 43 33.65 -8.42 5.81
CA VAL A 43 34.59 -9.56 5.67
C VAL A 43 34.47 -10.73 6.69
N SER A 44 33.99 -11.89 6.22
CA SER A 44 34.80 -13.12 6.01
C SER A 44 33.92 -14.37 5.96
N SER A 45 33.93 -15.09 4.84
CA SER A 45 33.62 -16.53 4.82
C SER A 45 34.62 -17.29 5.71
N PRO A 46 34.20 -18.39 6.36
CA PRO A 46 34.33 -19.68 5.69
C PRO A 46 33.10 -20.58 5.84
N LEU A 47 32.86 -21.42 4.83
CA LEU A 47 32.04 -22.62 4.95
C LEU A 47 32.53 -23.48 6.13
N PRO A 48 31.60 -24.15 6.85
CA PRO A 48 31.85 -25.50 7.30
C PRO A 48 30.79 -26.46 6.72
N ASP A 49 31.31 -27.50 6.09
CA ASP A 49 30.60 -28.70 5.69
C ASP A 49 30.31 -29.56 6.92
N THR A 50 29.04 -29.76 7.30
CA THR A 50 28.59 -30.88 8.16
C THR A 50 27.05 -31.06 8.14
N GLY A 51 26.59 -32.15 7.52
CA GLY A 51 25.50 -33.01 8.03
C GLY A 51 24.02 -32.67 7.69
N PRO A 52 23.14 -33.67 7.50
CA PRO A 52 21.75 -33.46 7.07
C PRO A 52 20.71 -33.51 8.22
N VAL A 53 19.50 -32.94 7.95
CA VAL A 53 18.18 -33.17 8.63
C VAL A 53 17.88 -32.31 9.89
N PRO A 54 16.60 -31.95 10.27
CA PRO A 54 15.25 -32.20 9.72
C PRO A 54 14.38 -30.93 9.43
N PRO A 55 13.14 -31.08 8.89
CA PRO A 55 12.18 -29.97 8.80
C PRO A 55 11.32 -29.86 10.08
N PRO A 56 10.94 -28.66 10.54
CA PRO A 56 9.89 -28.53 11.54
C PRO A 56 8.59 -28.03 10.89
N ASN A 57 7.65 -28.96 10.72
CA ASN A 57 6.23 -28.64 10.86
C ASN A 57 6.00 -28.30 12.34
N LEU A 58 5.45 -27.14 12.68
CA LEU A 58 4.77 -26.91 13.96
C LEU A 58 3.82 -25.71 13.85
N PHE A 59 2.54 -26.04 13.72
CA PHE A 59 1.40 -25.17 13.99
C PHE A 59 1.44 -24.60 15.42
N HIS A 60 1.26 -23.29 15.58
CA HIS A 60 0.57 -22.62 16.69
C HIS A 60 -0.22 -21.46 16.06
N LYS A 61 -1.54 -21.59 15.83
CA LYS A 61 -2.67 -21.30 16.74
C LYS A 61 -2.57 -19.92 17.44
N ASP A 62 -3.65 -19.16 17.24
CA ASP A 62 -4.09 -17.97 17.97
C ASP A 62 -3.52 -16.60 17.56
N ALA A 63 -4.09 -16.02 16.49
CA ALA A 63 -4.22 -14.57 16.36
C ALA A 63 -5.67 -14.24 15.94
N PRO A 64 -6.43 -13.48 16.74
CA PRO A 64 -7.77 -13.06 16.36
C PRO A 64 -7.66 -12.10 15.17
N TYR A 65 -8.49 -12.33 14.16
CA TYR A 65 -8.75 -11.39 13.08
C TYR A 65 -9.23 -10.07 13.70
N ALA A 66 -8.32 -9.09 13.85
CA ALA A 66 -8.68 -7.72 14.12
C ALA A 66 -9.11 -7.07 12.79
N GLU A 67 -10.40 -7.18 12.52
CA GLU A 67 -11.12 -6.32 11.60
C GLU A 67 -10.95 -4.86 12.07
N ASN A 68 -10.07 -4.10 11.44
CA ASN A 68 -10.06 -2.65 11.54
C ASN A 68 -10.59 -2.08 10.22
N PRO A 69 -11.84 -1.57 10.18
CA PRO A 69 -12.35 -0.86 9.02
C PRO A 69 -11.71 0.53 9.01
N VAL A 70 -10.67 0.73 8.21
CA VAL A 70 -10.10 2.08 8.07
C VAL A 70 -11.00 2.88 7.15
N SER A 71 -11.80 3.75 7.76
CA SER A 71 -12.61 4.79 7.13
C SER A 71 -11.81 5.56 6.07
N LEU A 72 -12.34 5.53 4.84
CA LEU A 72 -12.16 6.59 3.85
C LEU A 72 -12.72 7.88 4.44
N GLU A 73 -11.94 8.97 4.46
CA GLU A 73 -12.37 10.29 3.97
C GLU A 73 -11.20 11.32 3.92
N LYS A 74 -11.09 11.94 2.74
CA LYS A 74 -10.73 13.36 2.45
C LYS A 74 -9.34 13.91 2.83
N ARG A 75 -8.54 14.20 1.79
CA ARG A 75 -8.40 15.58 1.25
C ARG A 75 -7.55 15.61 -0.02
N GLY A 76 -8.04 16.35 -1.02
CA GLY A 76 -7.40 16.58 -2.31
C GLY A 76 -6.10 17.35 -2.21
N GLU A 77 -5.01 16.62 -2.03
CA GLU A 77 -3.71 17.02 -2.54
C GLU A 77 -3.68 16.69 -4.03
N LYS A 78 -3.39 17.69 -4.88
CA LYS A 78 -3.10 17.46 -6.30
C LYS A 78 -1.78 16.70 -6.39
N ARG A 79 -1.81 15.40 -6.10
CA ARG A 79 -0.67 14.50 -6.27
C ARG A 79 -0.32 14.50 -7.74
N SER A 80 0.94 14.83 -8.02
CA SER A 80 1.53 14.61 -9.33
C SER A 80 1.22 13.17 -9.74
N ILE A 81 0.87 12.95 -11.01
CA ILE A 81 0.45 11.63 -11.51
C ILE A 81 1.52 10.55 -11.23
N ARG A 82 2.77 10.98 -11.06
CA ARG A 82 3.94 10.15 -10.73
C ARG A 82 3.97 9.65 -9.28
N ASP A 83 3.24 10.27 -8.36
CA ASP A 83 3.19 9.90 -6.93
C ASP A 83 1.90 9.15 -6.57
N LEU A 84 1.10 8.78 -7.57
CA LEU A 84 -0.14 8.06 -7.33
C LEU A 84 0.18 6.61 -6.95
N PRO A 85 -0.48 6.06 -5.91
CA PRO A 85 -0.32 4.66 -5.57
C PRO A 85 -0.77 3.79 -6.75
N VAL A 86 -0.06 2.68 -6.98
CA VAL A 86 -0.31 1.74 -8.09
C VAL A 86 -1.78 1.34 -8.25
N GLY A 87 -2.50 1.22 -7.13
CA GLY A 87 -3.94 0.94 -7.12
C GLY A 87 -4.82 2.03 -7.76
N GLU A 88 -4.45 3.29 -7.63
CA GLU A 88 -5.16 4.40 -8.26
C GLU A 88 -4.86 4.48 -9.75
N LEU A 89 -3.63 4.17 -10.17
CA LEU A 89 -3.25 4.05 -11.58
C LEU A 89 -4.04 2.93 -12.26
N ALA A 90 -4.13 1.76 -11.62
CA ALA A 90 -4.94 0.65 -12.11
C ALA A 90 -6.42 1.03 -12.28
N VAL A 91 -7.01 1.73 -11.31
CA VAL A 91 -8.41 2.19 -11.39
C VAL A 91 -8.60 3.21 -12.50
N ARG A 92 -7.63 4.10 -12.76
CA ARG A 92 -7.71 5.05 -13.88
C ARG A 92 -7.73 4.35 -15.24
N ILE A 93 -6.91 3.32 -15.43
CA ILE A 93 -6.91 2.52 -16.66
C ILE A 93 -8.23 1.75 -16.82
N LEU A 94 -8.74 1.15 -15.74
CA LEU A 94 -10.05 0.50 -15.76
C LEU A 94 -11.18 1.49 -16.11
N ALA A 95 -11.08 2.74 -15.66
CA ALA A 95 -12.05 3.79 -15.94
C ALA A 95 -11.94 4.37 -17.36
N SER A 96 -10.75 4.40 -17.96
CA SER A 96 -10.55 4.97 -19.30
C SER A 96 -11.05 4.05 -20.41
N GLU A 97 -10.89 2.73 -20.26
CA GLU A 97 -11.21 1.77 -21.32
C GLU A 97 -12.52 0.99 -21.10
N ASN A 98 -13.16 1.17 -19.94
CA ASN A 98 -14.46 0.59 -19.57
C ASN A 98 -14.61 -0.91 -19.96
N ARG A 99 -13.52 -1.67 -19.79
CA ARG A 99 -13.44 -3.10 -20.10
C ARG A 99 -12.76 -3.84 -18.97
N SER A 100 -12.88 -5.16 -18.99
CA SER A 100 -12.17 -6.04 -18.07
C SER A 100 -10.72 -6.16 -18.49
N PHE A 101 -9.82 -6.21 -17.52
CA PHE A 101 -8.40 -6.42 -17.75
C PHE A 101 -7.83 -7.48 -16.82
N ASP A 102 -6.86 -8.21 -17.37
CA ASP A 102 -6.04 -9.10 -16.59
C ASP A 102 -4.96 -8.33 -15.82
N LEU A 103 -4.45 -8.90 -14.72
CA LEU A 103 -3.37 -8.29 -13.93
C LEU A 103 -2.11 -8.00 -14.76
N ASP A 104 -1.85 -8.85 -15.75
CA ASP A 104 -0.68 -8.73 -16.63
C ASP A 104 -0.85 -7.57 -17.60
N GLU A 105 -2.05 -7.42 -18.16
CA GLU A 105 -2.41 -6.30 -19.03
C GLU A 105 -2.42 -4.98 -18.25
N LEU A 106 -2.96 -4.96 -17.03
CA LEU A 106 -2.93 -3.78 -16.16
C LEU A 106 -1.49 -3.39 -15.80
N ALA A 107 -0.64 -4.36 -15.47
CA ALA A 107 0.76 -4.09 -15.18
C ALA A 107 1.51 -3.53 -16.40
N GLY A 108 1.23 -4.06 -17.60
CA GLY A 108 1.77 -3.56 -18.86
C GLY A 108 1.34 -2.12 -19.13
N ARG A 109 0.03 -1.84 -19.07
CA ARG A 109 -0.51 -0.49 -19.28
C ARG A 109 -0.01 0.52 -18.28
N ILE A 110 0.15 0.13 -17.01
CA ILE A 110 0.72 1.01 -16.00
C ILE A 110 2.16 1.39 -16.33
N ARG A 111 2.97 0.45 -16.84
CA ARG A 111 4.35 0.72 -17.26
C ARG A 111 4.42 1.60 -18.51
N GLU A 112 3.51 1.37 -19.47
CA GLU A 112 3.44 2.15 -20.70
C GLU A 112 2.98 3.60 -20.45
N GLU A 113 1.94 3.80 -19.64
CA GLU A 113 1.36 5.13 -19.41
C GLU A 113 2.09 5.95 -18.35
N PHE A 114 2.65 5.30 -17.32
CA PHE A 114 3.23 6.00 -16.15
C PHE A 114 4.74 5.78 -15.98
N GLY A 115 5.36 4.97 -16.86
CA GLY A 115 6.80 4.69 -16.87
C GLY A 115 7.21 3.49 -16.01
N GLU A 116 8.51 3.25 -15.89
CA GLU A 116 9.05 2.12 -15.11
C GLU A 116 8.76 2.26 -13.61
N ILE A 117 7.71 1.56 -13.16
CA ILE A 117 7.48 1.36 -11.73
C ILE A 117 8.41 0.24 -11.24
N ARG A 118 9.41 0.61 -10.43
CA ARG A 118 10.45 -0.27 -9.84
C ARG A 118 9.93 -1.24 -8.77
N SER A 119 8.67 -1.64 -8.83
CA SER A 119 8.11 -2.61 -7.88
C SER A 119 8.36 -4.02 -8.42
N ALA A 120 9.20 -4.79 -7.73
CA ALA A 120 9.47 -6.19 -8.06
C ALA A 120 8.17 -7.02 -8.17
N ASP A 121 7.16 -6.64 -7.38
CA ASP A 121 5.86 -7.31 -7.31
C ASP A 121 4.68 -6.43 -7.77
N LEU A 122 4.86 -5.67 -8.85
CA LEU A 122 3.83 -4.78 -9.40
C LEU A 122 2.45 -5.47 -9.53
N LYS A 123 2.41 -6.70 -10.04
CA LYS A 123 1.19 -7.50 -10.18
C LYS A 123 0.51 -7.76 -8.84
N ASN A 124 1.28 -8.09 -7.80
CA ASN A 124 0.73 -8.33 -6.47
C ASN A 124 0.26 -7.03 -5.83
N ALA A 125 0.99 -5.93 -6.02
CA ALA A 125 0.59 -4.61 -5.56
C ALA A 125 -0.74 -4.15 -6.19
N ILE A 126 -0.92 -4.35 -7.50
CA ILE A 126 -2.19 -4.11 -8.21
C ILE A 126 -3.27 -5.00 -7.61
N ARG A 127 -3.04 -6.31 -7.51
CA ARG A 127 -4.00 -7.29 -6.99
C ARG A 127 -4.50 -6.92 -5.60
N VAL A 128 -3.60 -6.69 -4.65
CA VAL A 128 -3.94 -6.31 -3.27
C VAL A 128 -4.69 -4.98 -3.26
N SER A 129 -4.26 -4.03 -4.08
CA SER A 129 -4.89 -2.71 -4.18
C SER A 129 -6.31 -2.75 -4.74
N LEU A 130 -6.58 -3.58 -5.75
CA LEU A 130 -7.90 -3.75 -6.35
C LEU A 130 -8.83 -4.55 -5.43
N ILE A 131 -8.32 -5.59 -4.76
CA ILE A 131 -9.08 -6.35 -3.76
C ILE A 131 -9.53 -5.46 -2.60
N ARG A 132 -8.72 -4.49 -2.20
CA ARG A 132 -9.11 -3.51 -1.16
C ARG A 132 -10.15 -2.49 -1.63
N ARG A 133 -10.39 -2.38 -2.94
CA ARG A 133 -11.32 -1.43 -3.58
C ARG A 133 -12.52 -2.15 -4.21
N GLN A 134 -13.05 -3.17 -3.51
CA GLN A 134 -14.22 -3.94 -3.95
C GLN A 134 -15.50 -3.11 -4.07
N ASP A 135 -15.55 -1.94 -3.44
CA ASP A 135 -16.58 -0.93 -3.60
C ASP A 135 -16.65 -0.40 -5.04
N ARG A 136 -15.51 -0.31 -5.74
CA ARG A 136 -15.40 0.31 -7.07
C ARG A 136 -15.01 -0.66 -8.19
N VAL A 137 -14.49 -1.83 -7.86
CA VAL A 137 -13.95 -2.80 -8.83
C VAL A 137 -14.59 -4.16 -8.60
N ILE A 138 -15.09 -4.79 -9.67
CA ILE A 138 -15.55 -6.17 -9.67
C ILE A 138 -14.41 -7.06 -10.16
N ARG A 139 -14.24 -8.20 -9.48
CA ARG A 139 -13.43 -9.30 -9.97
C ARG A 139 -14.33 -10.26 -10.73
N GLU A 140 -14.24 -10.29 -12.06
CA GLU A 140 -15.07 -11.18 -12.88
C GLU A 140 -14.58 -12.63 -12.80
N LYS A 141 -13.25 -12.84 -12.83
CA LYS A 141 -12.60 -14.15 -12.74
C LYS A 141 -11.27 -14.04 -11.99
N ARG A 142 -10.58 -15.16 -11.77
CA ARG A 142 -9.26 -15.13 -11.13
C ARG A 142 -8.27 -14.33 -11.97
N GLY A 143 -7.82 -13.19 -11.43
CA GLY A 143 -6.85 -12.31 -12.09
C GLY A 143 -7.47 -11.27 -13.04
N VAL A 144 -8.79 -11.26 -13.20
CA VAL A 144 -9.50 -10.38 -14.15
C VAL A 144 -10.37 -9.39 -13.37
N TYR A 145 -10.20 -8.10 -13.65
CA TYR A 145 -10.85 -7.01 -12.92
C TYR A 145 -11.52 -6.03 -13.87
N ARG A 146 -12.68 -5.51 -13.47
CA ARG A 146 -13.44 -4.49 -14.19
C ARG A 146 -13.92 -3.42 -13.22
N LEU A 147 -14.05 -2.18 -13.68
CA LEU A 147 -14.71 -1.15 -12.88
C LEU A 147 -16.20 -1.48 -12.73
N LYS A 148 -16.75 -1.22 -11.54
CA LYS A 148 -18.19 -1.14 -11.34
C LYS A 148 -18.67 0.08 -12.11
N ASN A 149 -19.61 -0.13 -13.02
CA ASN A 149 -20.34 0.98 -13.60
C ASN A 149 -21.29 1.46 -12.52
N ASP A 150 -20.84 2.41 -11.70
CA ASP A 150 -21.78 3.26 -10.98
C ASP A 150 -22.55 3.97 -12.08
N ILE A 151 -23.82 3.60 -12.20
CA ILE A 151 -24.78 4.25 -13.07
C ILE A 151 -24.73 5.73 -12.67
N ARG A 152 -24.06 6.55 -13.48
CA ARG A 152 -24.24 8.00 -13.46
C ARG A 152 -25.60 8.25 -14.09
N ASP A 153 -26.66 7.96 -13.33
CA ASP A 153 -27.94 8.63 -13.51
C ASP A 153 -27.74 10.04 -12.96
N THR A 154 -27.22 10.90 -13.81
CA THR A 154 -27.39 12.34 -13.69
C THR A 154 -28.38 12.72 -14.78
N ASP A 155 -29.61 13.02 -14.33
CA ASP A 155 -30.65 13.75 -15.07
C ASP A 155 -30.11 14.97 -15.84
#